data_AF-A0A2V7XXL5-F1
#
_entry.id   AF-A0A2V7XXL5-F1
#
_cell.length_a   1.000
_cell.length_b   1.000
_cell.length_c   1.000
_cell.angle_alpha   90.00
_cell.angle_beta   90.00
_cell.angle_gamma   90.00
#
_symmetry.space_group_name_H-M   'P 1'
#
loop_
_entity.id
_entity.type
_entity.pdbx_description
1 polymer ?
#
loop_
_entity_poly.entity_id
_entity_poly.type
_entity_poly.pdbx_seq_one_letter_code
_entity_poly.pdbx_strand_id
1 'polypeptide(L)'
;MAAQRPILEISARGGLMVLADTPREIVQGTCGQFWRVRPGGHCPGMNTREALLAFAQPGYTKALINFRIIPEGDGSRLTTETRILATDDSARLMFGAYWRVIYPGSALIRRSWLAAIARRATAAEASEGPATPPSPPASATAGPVEYECT
;
A
#
# COMPACT_ATOMS: atom_id res chain seq x y z
N MET A 1 -27.27 -3.91 7.09
CA MET A 1 -26.01 -4.62 7.40
C MET A 1 -25.02 -4.32 6.29
N ALA A 2 -24.17 -3.29 6.45
CA ALA A 2 -23.22 -2.92 5.40
C ALA A 2 -22.25 -4.09 5.18
N ALA A 3 -22.21 -4.64 3.97
CA ALA A 3 -21.24 -5.66 3.61
C ALA A 3 -19.84 -5.09 3.90
N GLN A 4 -19.16 -5.64 4.91
CA GLN A 4 -17.79 -5.28 5.25
C GLN A 4 -16.88 -5.82 4.14
N ARG A 5 -16.72 -5.05 3.07
CA ARG A 5 -15.86 -5.44 1.96
C ARG A 5 -14.40 -5.32 2.39
N PRO A 6 -13.55 -6.33 2.12
CA PRO A 6 -12.13 -6.23 2.37
C PRO A 6 -11.55 -5.00 1.69
N ILE A 7 -10.67 -4.27 2.36
CA ILE A 7 -10.04 -3.07 1.80
C ILE A 7 -9.32 -3.35 0.47
N LEU A 8 -8.79 -4.58 0.34
CA LEU A 8 -8.14 -5.08 -0.88
C LEU A 8 -9.09 -5.19 -2.08
N GLU A 9 -10.38 -5.45 -1.83
CA GLU A 9 -11.40 -5.48 -2.88
C GLU A 9 -11.76 -4.06 -3.33
N ILE A 10 -11.83 -3.11 -2.38
CA ILE A 10 -12.12 -1.71 -2.67
C ILE A 10 -10.99 -1.08 -3.49
N SER A 11 -9.73 -1.35 -3.12
CA SER A 11 -8.57 -0.87 -3.87
C SER A 11 -8.49 -1.48 -5.27
N ALA A 12 -8.80 -2.77 -5.41
CA ALA A 12 -8.85 -3.45 -6.71
C ALA A 12 -9.86 -2.80 -7.66
N ARG A 13 -11.07 -2.50 -7.18
CA ARG A 13 -12.09 -1.75 -7.95
C ARG A 13 -11.64 -0.32 -8.27
N GLY A 14 -10.83 0.27 -7.41
CA GLY A 14 -10.21 1.58 -7.61
C GLY A 14 -9.06 1.60 -8.62
N GLY A 15 -8.74 0.47 -9.28
CA GLY A 15 -7.71 0.38 -10.30
C GLY A 15 -6.31 0.03 -9.77
N LEU A 16 -6.21 -0.45 -8.53
CA LEU A 16 -4.97 -1.04 -8.01
C LEU A 16 -4.94 -2.54 -8.29
N MET A 17 -4.07 -2.99 -9.18
CA MET A 17 -3.92 -4.42 -9.48
C MET A 17 -2.96 -5.09 -8.51
N VAL A 18 -3.15 -6.38 -8.24
CA VAL A 18 -2.25 -7.17 -7.40
C VAL A 18 -0.95 -7.45 -8.15
N LEU A 19 0.19 -7.14 -7.53
CA LEU A 19 1.54 -7.37 -8.07
C LEU A 19 2.26 -8.53 -7.38
N ALA A 20 1.95 -8.75 -6.11
CA ALA A 20 2.41 -9.88 -5.31
C ALA A 20 1.33 -10.23 -4.30
N ASP A 21 1.10 -11.52 -4.09
CA ASP A 21 0.20 -12.06 -3.08
C ASP A 21 0.88 -13.26 -2.44
N THR A 22 1.31 -13.08 -1.20
CA THR A 22 1.98 -14.10 -0.40
C THR A 22 1.31 -14.16 0.96
N PRO A 23 1.48 -15.26 1.73
CA PRO A 23 0.88 -15.36 3.06
C PRO A 23 1.24 -14.23 4.05
N ARG A 24 2.35 -13.51 3.81
CA ARG A 24 2.84 -12.44 4.70
C ARG A 24 2.85 -11.05 4.07
N GLU A 25 2.58 -10.95 2.78
CA GLU A 25 2.63 -9.67 2.07
C GLU A 25 1.74 -9.69 0.84
N ILE A 26 0.90 -8.68 0.73
CA ILE A 26 0.22 -8.34 -0.51
C ILE A 26 0.69 -6.97 -0.99
N VAL A 27 0.99 -6.87 -2.29
CA VAL A 27 1.39 -5.63 -2.95
C VAL A 27 0.40 -5.36 -4.06
N GLN A 28 -0.17 -4.15 -4.06
CA GLN A 28 -1.01 -3.67 -5.14
C GLN A 28 -0.40 -2.42 -5.76
N GLY A 29 -0.64 -2.21 -7.05
CA GLY A 29 -0.03 -1.10 -7.78
C GLY A 29 -0.92 -0.53 -8.86
N THR A 30 -0.64 0.71 -9.20
CA THR A 30 -1.29 1.42 -10.30
C THR A 30 -0.36 2.51 -10.84
N CYS A 31 -0.81 3.19 -11.88
CA CYS A 31 -0.10 4.30 -12.49
C CYS A 31 -1.11 5.36 -12.89
N GLY A 32 -0.73 6.62 -12.71
CA GLY A 32 -1.52 7.74 -13.17
C GLY A 32 -0.93 9.10 -12.87
N GLN A 33 -1.68 10.12 -13.27
CA GLN A 33 -1.47 11.54 -12.98
C GLN A 33 -2.41 11.94 -11.85
N PHE A 34 -2.12 11.52 -10.62
CA PHE A 34 -3.06 11.62 -9.48
C PHE A 34 -3.49 13.06 -9.14
N TRP A 35 -2.70 14.05 -9.55
CA TRP A 35 -2.99 15.47 -9.37
C TRP A 35 -3.98 16.05 -10.39
N ARG A 36 -4.36 15.29 -11.43
CA ARG A 36 -5.32 15.75 -12.45
C ARG A 36 -6.75 15.42 -12.02
N VAL A 37 -7.58 16.46 -11.98
CA VAL A 37 -9.01 16.38 -11.66
C VAL A 37 -9.85 15.92 -12.87
N ARG A 38 -9.32 16.04 -14.09
CA ARG A 38 -10.03 15.63 -15.31
C ARG A 38 -9.90 14.12 -15.55
N PRO A 39 -10.95 13.46 -16.10
CA PRO A 39 -10.87 12.07 -16.55
C PRO A 39 -9.70 11.87 -17.52
N GLY A 40 -8.97 10.77 -17.39
CA GLY A 40 -7.80 10.45 -18.23
C GLY A 40 -6.45 10.43 -17.51
N GLY A 41 -6.43 10.61 -16.19
CA GLY A 41 -5.22 10.46 -15.38
C GLY A 41 -4.73 9.02 -15.25
N HIS A 42 -5.51 8.00 -15.65
CA HIS A 42 -5.08 6.59 -15.58
C HIS A 42 -4.08 6.24 -16.68
N CYS A 43 -3.16 5.33 -16.39
CA CYS A 43 -2.21 4.86 -17.41
C CYS A 43 -2.93 3.92 -18.42
N PRO A 44 -2.88 4.21 -19.73
CA PRO A 44 -3.55 3.40 -20.75
C PRO A 44 -2.99 1.96 -20.79
N GLY A 45 -3.86 0.98 -21.01
CA GLY A 45 -3.44 -0.41 -21.27
C GLY A 45 -2.74 -1.10 -20.09
N MET A 46 -2.83 -0.57 -18.87
CA MET A 46 -2.21 -1.18 -17.72
C MET A 46 -3.07 -2.31 -17.13
N ASN A 47 -2.72 -3.53 -17.49
CA ASN A 47 -3.38 -4.74 -17.02
C ASN A 47 -2.43 -5.83 -16.49
N THR A 48 -1.11 -5.65 -16.61
CA THR A 48 -0.11 -6.61 -16.12
C THR A 48 0.96 -5.95 -15.25
N ARG A 49 1.56 -6.74 -14.35
CA ARG A 49 2.69 -6.32 -13.53
C ARG A 49 3.85 -5.82 -14.40
N GLU A 50 4.16 -6.55 -15.46
CA GLU A 50 5.25 -6.25 -16.38
C GLU A 50 5.01 -4.91 -17.08
N ALA A 51 3.78 -4.64 -17.51
CA ALA A 51 3.40 -3.37 -18.11
C ALA A 51 3.59 -2.20 -17.15
N LEU A 52 3.16 -2.33 -15.88
CA LEU A 52 3.39 -1.30 -14.87
C LEU A 52 4.89 -1.08 -14.61
N LEU A 53 5.68 -2.15 -14.49
CA LEU A 53 7.11 -2.02 -14.26
C LEU A 53 7.81 -1.31 -15.42
N ALA A 54 7.49 -1.70 -16.67
CA ALA A 54 8.04 -1.12 -17.89
C ALA A 54 7.51 0.29 -18.22
N PHE A 55 6.40 0.72 -17.60
CA PHE A 55 5.81 2.03 -17.88
C PHE A 55 6.77 3.18 -17.52
N ALA A 56 7.06 4.01 -18.52
CA ALA A 56 8.01 5.12 -18.44
C ALA A 56 7.55 6.37 -19.23
N GLN A 57 6.27 6.47 -19.60
CA GLN A 57 5.78 7.65 -20.30
C GLN A 57 5.93 8.90 -19.42
N PRO A 58 6.54 9.99 -19.91
CA PRO A 58 6.71 11.23 -19.16
C PRO A 58 5.37 11.81 -18.64
N GLY A 59 5.43 12.46 -17.49
CA GLY A 59 4.30 13.16 -16.87
C GLY A 59 3.41 12.29 -15.98
N TYR A 60 3.82 11.07 -15.66
CA TYR A 60 3.05 10.11 -14.86
C TYR A 60 3.78 9.66 -13.59
N THR A 61 3.03 9.07 -12.66
CA THR A 61 3.56 8.42 -11.46
C THR A 61 3.04 6.99 -11.35
N LYS A 62 3.92 6.07 -10.96
CA LYS A 62 3.58 4.72 -10.51
C LYS A 62 3.40 4.76 -8.99
N ALA A 63 2.36 4.13 -8.49
CA ALA A 63 2.06 4.05 -7.07
C ALA A 63 1.85 2.61 -6.66
N LEU A 64 2.57 2.19 -5.63
CA LEU A 64 2.43 0.88 -5.00
C LEU A 64 1.98 1.07 -3.56
N ILE A 65 1.16 0.16 -3.07
CA ILE A 65 0.86 0.00 -1.65
C ILE A 65 1.09 -1.45 -1.27
N ASN A 66 1.68 -1.69 -0.10
CA ASN A 66 1.74 -3.03 0.46
C ASN A 66 1.02 -3.11 1.82
N PHE A 67 0.69 -4.33 2.19
CA PHE A 67 0.39 -4.72 3.55
C PHE A 67 1.28 -5.89 3.89
N ARG A 68 2.16 -5.72 4.87
CA ARG A 68 3.17 -6.70 5.24
C ARG A 68 3.07 -7.06 6.71
N ILE A 69 3.03 -8.37 6.96
CA ILE A 69 2.99 -8.98 8.29
C ILE A 69 4.40 -9.38 8.68
N ILE A 70 4.87 -8.87 9.81
CA ILE A 70 6.18 -9.15 10.38
C ILE A 70 5.95 -9.87 11.71
N PRO A 71 6.46 -11.10 11.91
CA PRO A 71 6.41 -11.75 13.22
C PRO A 71 7.09 -10.88 14.28
N GLU A 72 6.44 -10.66 15.42
CA GLU A 72 6.97 -9.84 16.51
C GLU A 72 6.58 -10.45 17.86
N GLY A 73 7.54 -11.14 18.50
CA GLY A 73 7.31 -11.87 19.75
C GLY A 73 6.19 -12.90 19.60
N ASP A 74 5.22 -12.83 20.51
CA ASP A 74 4.06 -13.74 20.57
C ASP A 74 2.94 -13.31 19.61
N GLY A 75 3.16 -12.28 18.80
CA GLY A 75 2.19 -11.74 17.87
C GLY A 75 2.80 -11.39 16.52
N SER A 76 2.13 -10.46 15.84
CA SER A 76 2.58 -9.97 14.53
C SER A 76 2.32 -8.48 14.40
N ARG A 77 3.25 -7.79 13.74
CA ARG A 77 3.11 -6.40 13.34
C ARG A 77 2.68 -6.30 11.90
N LEU A 78 1.54 -5.66 11.68
CA LEU A 78 1.08 -5.28 10.35
C LEU A 78 1.63 -3.89 10.02
N THR A 79 2.30 -3.79 8.88
CA THR A 79 2.81 -2.54 8.32
C THR A 79 2.16 -2.28 6.96
N THR A 80 2.05 -1.00 6.60
CA THR A 80 1.67 -0.58 5.25
C THR A 80 2.62 0.49 4.79
N GLU A 81 3.01 0.41 3.53
CA GLU A 81 3.91 1.35 2.91
C GLU A 81 3.32 1.79 1.57
N THR A 82 3.64 3.01 1.14
CA THR A 82 3.26 3.50 -0.18
C THR A 82 4.47 4.02 -0.92
N ARG A 83 4.80 3.34 -2.01
CA ARG A 83 5.95 3.69 -2.85
C ARG A 83 5.46 4.43 -4.07
N ILE A 84 6.04 5.59 -4.32
CA ILE A 84 5.71 6.41 -5.49
C ILE A 84 6.96 6.58 -6.33
N LEU A 85 6.85 6.29 -7.63
CA LEU A 85 7.89 6.52 -8.61
C LEU A 85 7.36 7.45 -9.70
N ALA A 86 7.92 8.65 -9.78
CA ALA A 86 7.66 9.58 -10.88
C ALA A 86 8.47 9.18 -12.12
N THR A 87 7.86 9.34 -13.30
CA THR A 87 8.49 9.04 -14.60
C THR A 87 9.44 10.14 -15.07
N ASP A 88 9.25 11.37 -14.58
CA ASP A 88 10.14 12.52 -14.81
C ASP A 88 10.07 13.52 -13.63
N ASP A 89 10.91 14.56 -13.69
CA ASP A 89 10.97 15.60 -12.65
C ASP A 89 9.69 16.44 -12.55
N SER A 90 9.00 16.68 -13.67
CA SER A 90 7.75 17.45 -13.67
C SER A 90 6.66 16.71 -12.89
N ALA A 91 6.49 15.43 -13.16
CA ALA A 91 5.60 14.53 -12.43
C ALA A 91 5.98 14.44 -10.95
N ARG A 92 7.28 14.41 -10.62
CA ARG A 92 7.76 14.40 -9.23
C ARG A 92 7.34 15.66 -8.49
N LEU A 93 7.49 16.83 -9.10
CA LEU A 93 7.10 18.12 -8.51
C LEU A 93 5.58 18.22 -8.34
N MET A 94 4.82 17.86 -9.38
CA MET A 94 3.35 17.90 -9.36
C MET A 94 2.78 16.92 -8.32
N PHE A 95 3.31 15.70 -8.29
CA PHE A 95 2.93 14.72 -7.27
C PHE A 95 3.31 15.20 -5.88
N GLY A 96 4.49 15.78 -5.68
CA GLY A 96 4.91 16.31 -4.39
C GLY A 96 4.01 17.46 -3.90
N ALA A 97 3.55 18.34 -4.79
CA ALA A 97 2.59 19.39 -4.45
C ALA A 97 1.21 18.80 -4.07
N TYR A 98 0.70 17.87 -4.89
CA TYR A 98 -0.54 17.14 -4.62
C TYR A 98 -0.48 16.38 -3.28
N TRP A 99 0.63 15.68 -3.03
CA TRP A 99 0.82 14.88 -1.83
C TRP A 99 0.78 15.72 -0.57
N ARG A 100 1.40 16.91 -0.55
CA ARG A 100 1.35 17.82 0.61
C ARG A 100 -0.08 18.22 0.99
N VAL A 101 -0.99 18.28 0.01
CA VAL A 101 -2.40 18.62 0.25
C VAL A 101 -3.17 17.42 0.81
N ILE A 102 -2.99 16.23 0.22
CA ILE A 102 -3.80 15.05 0.57
C ILE A 102 -3.23 14.19 1.71
N TYR A 103 -1.93 14.35 2.01
CA TYR A 103 -1.19 13.51 2.95
C TYR A 103 -1.86 13.38 4.31
N PRO A 104 -2.31 14.46 4.98
CA PRO A 104 -2.89 14.34 6.31
C PRO A 104 -4.14 13.44 6.33
N GLY A 105 -5.02 13.60 5.34
CA GLY A 105 -6.20 12.75 5.19
C GLY A 105 -5.85 11.31 4.83
N SER A 106 -4.88 11.12 3.93
CA SER A 106 -4.41 9.78 3.54
C SER A 106 -3.81 9.02 4.73
N ALA A 107 -3.00 9.68 5.55
CA ALA A 107 -2.39 9.08 6.74
C ALA A 107 -3.45 8.62 7.75
N LEU A 108 -4.47 9.44 8.02
CA LEU A 108 -5.57 9.07 8.91
C LEU A 108 -6.34 7.86 8.40
N ILE A 109 -6.64 7.81 7.09
CA ILE A 109 -7.33 6.68 6.47
C ILE A 109 -6.50 5.40 6.64
N ARG A 110 -5.19 5.45 6.37
CA ARG A 110 -4.29 4.28 6.49
C ARG A 110 -4.21 3.77 7.92
N ARG A 111 -4.07 4.67 8.90
CA ARG A 111 -4.12 4.33 10.33
C ARG A 111 -5.45 3.70 10.70
N SER A 112 -6.56 4.21 10.16
CA SER A 112 -7.88 3.62 10.38
C SER A 112 -7.99 2.19 9.84
N TRP A 113 -7.37 1.90 8.68
CA TRP A 113 -7.33 0.56 8.11
C TRP A 113 -6.52 -0.39 8.99
N LEU A 114 -5.29 -0.01 9.38
CA LEU A 114 -4.44 -0.82 10.26
C LEU A 114 -5.13 -1.11 11.59
N ALA A 115 -5.72 -0.10 12.24
CA ALA A 115 -6.46 -0.27 13.48
C ALA A 115 -7.67 -1.21 13.31
N ALA A 116 -8.39 -1.10 12.19
CA ALA A 116 -9.52 -1.97 11.91
C ALA A 116 -9.11 -3.41 11.58
N ILE A 117 -7.93 -3.62 10.99
CA ILE A 117 -7.37 -4.97 10.76
C ILE A 117 -6.93 -5.57 12.09
N ALA A 118 -6.18 -4.83 12.91
CA ALA A 118 -5.73 -5.27 14.23
C ALA A 118 -6.91 -5.72 15.11
N ARG A 119 -7.97 -4.90 15.22
CA ARG A 119 -9.17 -5.27 15.99
C ARG A 119 -9.83 -6.56 15.52
N ARG A 120 -9.83 -6.85 14.22
CA ARG A 120 -10.43 -8.07 13.66
C ARG A 120 -9.55 -9.30 13.91
N ALA A 121 -8.24 -9.15 13.76
CA ALA A 121 -7.28 -10.22 14.01
C ALA A 121 -7.32 -10.67 15.47
N THR A 122 -7.25 -9.74 16.42
CA THR A 122 -7.27 -10.06 17.85
C THR A 122 -8.63 -10.60 18.33
N ALA A 123 -9.73 -10.21 17.69
CA ALA A 123 -11.05 -10.76 18.00
C ALA A 123 -11.20 -12.22 17.54
N ALA A 124 -10.53 -12.61 16.45
CA ALA A 124 -10.48 -13.99 15.99
C ALA A 124 -9.60 -14.86 16.91
N GLU A 125 -8.45 -14.35 17.36
CA GLU A 125 -7.59 -15.05 18.33
C GLU A 125 -8.27 -15.25 19.68
N ALA A 126 -9.08 -14.31 20.16
CA ALA A 126 -9.88 -14.51 21.38
C ALA A 126 -10.89 -15.67 21.26
N SER A 127 -11.21 -16.10 20.04
CA SER A 127 -12.02 -17.29 19.78
C SER A 127 -11.19 -18.58 19.61
N GLU A 128 -9.86 -18.52 19.58
CA GLU A 128 -8.95 -19.62 19.26
C GLU A 128 -7.76 -19.64 20.25
N GLY A 129 -7.80 -20.53 21.26
CA GLY A 129 -6.88 -20.55 22.42
C GLY A 129 -5.37 -20.73 22.14
N PRO A 130 -4.48 -20.49 23.12
CA PRO A 130 -3.09 -20.06 22.87
C PRO A 130 -2.11 -21.18 22.47
N ALA A 131 -1.24 -20.90 21.51
CA ALA A 131 -0.06 -21.70 21.16
C ALA A 131 1.26 -20.89 21.29
N THR A 132 2.28 -21.59 21.79
CA THR A 132 3.57 -21.13 22.35
C THR A 132 4.56 -20.45 21.36
N PRO A 133 5.40 -19.48 21.79
CA PRO A 133 6.28 -18.71 20.89
C PRO A 133 7.75 -19.20 20.87
N PRO A 134 8.51 -18.91 19.79
CA PRO A 134 9.97 -18.89 19.85
C PRO A 134 10.62 -17.52 19.53
N SER A 135 11.81 -17.32 20.11
CA SER A 135 12.67 -16.11 20.20
C SER A 135 13.45 -15.72 18.92
N PRO A 136 14.04 -14.49 18.84
CA PRO A 136 14.46 -13.80 17.60
C PRO A 136 15.98 -13.94 17.30
N PRO A 137 16.52 -13.46 16.15
CA PRO A 137 17.16 -12.13 16.19
C PRO A 137 17.29 -11.31 14.86
N ALA A 138 17.70 -10.05 15.09
CA ALA A 138 18.64 -9.19 14.33
C ALA A 138 18.17 -8.33 13.13
N SER A 139 18.29 -7.01 13.36
CA SER A 139 18.12 -5.86 12.47
C SER A 139 19.24 -5.70 11.42
N ALA A 140 18.93 -5.08 10.26
CA ALA A 140 19.63 -3.90 9.67
C ALA A 140 19.29 -3.63 8.17
N THR A 141 18.84 -2.39 7.90
CA THR A 141 19.07 -1.35 6.82
C THR A 141 19.76 -1.75 5.47
N ALA A 142 19.54 -1.18 4.26
CA ALA A 142 19.15 0.18 3.80
C ALA A 142 18.84 0.30 2.26
N GLY A 143 18.02 1.31 1.85
CA GLY A 143 17.99 2.07 0.55
C GLY A 143 17.06 1.58 -0.60
N PRO A 144 16.50 2.42 -1.52
CA PRO A 144 16.61 3.87 -1.78
C PRO A 144 15.31 4.68 -1.53
N VAL A 145 15.40 6.03 -1.57
CA VAL A 145 14.42 7.06 -1.19
C VAL A 145 12.92 6.66 -1.29
N GLU A 146 12.44 6.00 -0.24
CA GLU A 146 11.03 5.73 0.03
C GLU A 146 10.40 6.98 0.67
N TYR A 147 9.23 7.39 0.19
CA TYR A 147 8.34 8.20 1.03
C TYR A 147 7.64 7.23 1.99
N GLU A 148 8.38 6.80 3.00
CA GLU A 148 7.85 5.96 4.07
C GLU A 148 6.87 6.81 4.90
N CYS A 149 5.64 6.34 5.02
CA CYS A 149 4.64 6.98 5.88
C CYS A 149 4.02 5.93 6.79
N THR A 150 4.33 6.06 8.08
CA THR A 150 3.74 5.32 9.21
C THR A 150 2.41 5.92 9.69
#